data_AF-A0A846NIS1-F1
#
_entry.id   AF-A0A846NIS1-F1
#
_cell.length_a   1.000
_cell.length_b   1.000
_cell.length_c   1.000
_cell.angle_alpha   90.00
_cell.angle_beta   90.00
_cell.angle_gamma   90.00
#
_symmetry.space_group_name_H-M   'P 1'
#
loop_
_entity.id
_entity.type
_entity.pdbx_description
1 polymer ?
#
loop_
_entity_poly.entity_id
_entity_poly.type
_entity_poly.pdbx_seq_one_letter_code
_entity_poly.pdbx_strand_id
1 'polypeptide(L)'
;MDANIEIRNEARVHLWYEKHFGYKINPYKSLEKAIDTFPTTATTIGVRKDNGKFIIYATYGLDDLLNMVVRANKVKITEEIYLNKVNRWSKIWPQLKVIPW
;
A
#
# COMPACT_ATOMS: atom_id res chain seq x y z
N MET A 1 5.02 24.56 4.85
CA MET A 1 4.52 23.47 4.00
C MET A 1 3.50 22.74 4.84
N ASP A 2 2.23 22.90 4.53
CA ASP A 2 1.16 22.20 5.22
C ASP A 2 0.96 20.86 4.53
N ALA A 3 1.02 19.78 5.31
CA ALA A 3 0.83 18.42 4.82
C ALA A 3 -0.37 17.81 5.54
N ASN A 4 -1.19 17.06 4.80
CA ASN A 4 -2.24 16.25 5.41
C ASN A 4 -1.58 15.08 6.14
N ILE A 5 -1.80 15.00 7.46
CA ILE A 5 -1.24 13.95 8.31
C ILE A 5 -2.34 12.92 8.61
N GLU A 6 -2.10 11.68 8.20
CA GLU A 6 -2.93 10.55 8.61
C GLU A 6 -2.24 9.74 9.72
N ILE A 7 -2.88 9.63 10.88
CA ILE A 7 -2.38 8.84 12.00
C ILE A 7 -3.13 7.49 12.02
N ARG A 8 -2.37 6.40 11.95
CA ARG A 8 -2.87 5.02 12.06
C ARG A 8 -1.99 4.24 13.04
N ASN A 9 -2.62 3.39 13.84
CA ASN A 9 -1.93 2.45 14.71
C ASN A 9 -2.00 1.05 14.07
N GLU A 10 -0.93 0.68 13.36
CA GLU A 10 -0.86 -0.60 12.62
C GLU A 10 -1.06 -1.83 13.53
N ALA A 11 -0.64 -1.77 14.79
CA ALA A 11 -0.84 -2.85 15.75
C ALA A 11 -2.32 -3.13 16.05
N ARG A 12 -3.20 -2.14 15.84
CA ARG A 12 -4.65 -2.22 16.14
C ARG A 12 -5.52 -2.33 14.89
N VAL A 13 -4.94 -2.43 13.69
CA VAL A 13 -5.70 -2.51 12.43
C VAL A 13 -6.67 -3.70 12.43
N HIS A 14 -6.23 -4.85 12.93
CA HIS A 14 -7.02 -6.07 13.04
C HIS A 14 -8.35 -5.89 13.80
N LEU A 15 -8.47 -4.88 14.68
CA LEU A 15 -9.68 -4.62 15.46
C LEU A 15 -10.82 -4.00 14.64
N TRP A 16 -10.50 -3.32 13.54
CA TRP A 16 -11.50 -2.62 12.72
C TRP A 16 -11.49 -3.04 11.24
N TYR A 17 -10.48 -3.80 10.82
CA TYR A 17 -10.29 -4.20 9.43
C TYR A 17 -11.50 -4.95 8.85
N GLU A 18 -12.06 -5.91 9.60
CA GLU A 18 -13.23 -6.69 9.16
C GLU A 18 -14.44 -5.81 8.91
N LYS A 19 -14.70 -4.84 9.80
CA LYS A 19 -15.82 -3.90 9.63
C LYS A 19 -15.67 -3.06 8.36
N HIS A 20 -14.44 -2.78 7.92
CA HIS A 20 -14.17 -1.94 6.76
C HIS A 20 -14.04 -2.73 5.45
N PHE A 21 -13.45 -3.93 5.49
CA PHE A 21 -13.10 -4.71 4.30
C PHE A 21 -13.81 -6.07 4.20
N GLY A 22 -14.59 -6.47 5.20
CA GLY A 22 -15.44 -7.67 5.16
C GLY A 22 -14.76 -8.98 5.57
N TYR A 23 -13.49 -8.95 6.00
CA TYR A 23 -12.79 -10.16 6.49
C TYR A 23 -11.77 -9.84 7.59
N LYS A 24 -11.50 -10.83 8.44
CA LYS A 24 -10.55 -10.70 9.56
C LYS A 24 -9.11 -10.80 9.10
N ILE A 25 -8.23 -10.11 9.80
CA ILE A 25 -6.78 -10.28 9.70
C ILE A 25 -6.20 -10.54 11.08
N ASN A 26 -5.06 -11.24 11.12
CA ASN A 26 -4.29 -11.36 12.35
C ASN A 26 -3.59 -10.02 12.67
N PRO A 27 -3.33 -9.73 13.95
CA PRO A 27 -2.49 -8.59 14.34
C PRO A 27 -1.13 -8.63 13.64
N TYR A 28 -0.67 -7.48 13.13
CA TYR A 28 0.67 -7.38 12.56
C TYR A 28 1.73 -7.40 13.65
N LYS A 29 2.82 -8.14 13.40
CA LYS A 29 3.95 -8.27 14.33
C LYS A 29 5.04 -7.21 14.15
N SER A 30 5.02 -6.51 13.01
CA SER A 30 5.92 -5.40 12.72
C SER A 30 5.29 -4.47 11.68
N LEU A 31 5.88 -3.28 11.50
CA LEU A 31 5.47 -2.35 10.46
C LEU A 31 5.71 -2.93 9.06
N GLU A 32 6.83 -3.61 8.85
CA GLU A 32 7.18 -4.30 7.61
C GLU A 32 6.10 -5.34 7.25
N LYS A 33 5.59 -6.09 8.24
CA LYS A 33 4.50 -7.04 8.02
C LYS A 33 3.17 -6.38 7.67
N ALA A 34 2.94 -5.14 8.09
CA ALA A 34 1.79 -4.37 7.61
C ALA A 34 2.01 -3.92 6.15
N ILE A 35 3.18 -3.35 5.85
CA ILE A 35 3.56 -2.88 4.50
C ILE A 35 3.51 -4.02 3.47
N ASP A 36 3.94 -5.23 3.83
CA ASP A 36 3.86 -6.44 2.99
C ASP A 36 2.45 -6.73 2.46
N THR A 37 1.41 -6.18 3.11
CA THR A 37 0.00 -6.42 2.78
C THR A 37 -0.67 -5.26 2.08
N PHE A 38 0.05 -4.16 1.84
CA PHE A 38 -0.49 -2.99 1.17
C PHE A 38 -0.95 -3.34 -0.25
N PRO A 39 -2.03 -2.70 -0.74
CA PRO A 39 -2.87 -3.23 -1.81
C PRO A 39 -2.19 -3.41 -3.18
N THR A 40 -1.14 -2.65 -3.47
CA THR A 40 -0.41 -2.71 -4.75
C THR A 40 1.08 -2.78 -4.52
N THR A 41 1.83 -3.43 -5.42
CA THR A 41 3.30 -3.54 -5.33
C THR A 41 3.97 -2.17 -5.26
N ALA A 42 3.51 -1.21 -6.06
CA ALA A 42 3.98 0.18 -6.03
C ALA A 42 3.69 0.92 -4.71
N THR A 43 2.80 0.40 -3.87
CA THR A 43 2.50 0.99 -2.55
C THR A 43 3.12 0.24 -1.38
N THR A 44 3.67 -0.96 -1.55
CA THR A 44 4.28 -1.74 -0.44
C THR A 44 5.68 -1.20 -0.13
N ILE A 45 5.75 0.09 0.19
CA ILE A 45 6.98 0.85 0.37
C ILE A 45 6.85 1.71 1.64
N GLY A 46 7.86 1.66 2.49
CA GLY A 46 8.03 2.56 3.63
C GLY A 46 9.33 3.34 3.49
N VAL A 47 9.28 4.65 3.75
CA VAL A 47 10.45 5.51 3.74
C VAL A 47 10.51 6.27 5.06
N ARG A 48 11.65 6.21 5.75
CA ARG A 48 11.92 7.01 6.93
C ARG A 48 13.33 7.60 6.88
N LYS A 49 13.59 8.61 7.69
CA LYS A 49 14.91 9.18 7.85
C LYS A 49 15.50 8.72 9.18
N ASP A 50 16.76 8.29 9.16
CA ASP A 50 17.54 7.90 10.33
C ASP A 50 18.97 8.43 10.18
N ASN A 51 19.47 9.17 11.17
CA ASN A 51 20.80 9.80 11.15
C ASN A 51 21.16 10.52 9.84
N GLY A 52 20.20 11.28 9.29
CA GLY A 52 20.41 12.02 8.04
C GLY A 52 20.21 11.20 6.76
N LYS A 53 20.13 9.87 6.84
CA LYS A 53 20.00 8.96 5.69
C LYS A 53 18.57 8.45 5.54
N PHE A 54 18.17 8.20 4.30
CA PHE A 54 16.89 7.53 4.04
C PHE A 54 17.03 6.02 4.22
N ILE A 55 16.12 5.44 4.99
CA ILE A 55 15.91 4.00 5.10
C ILE A 55 14.64 3.69 4.31
N ILE A 56 14.77 2.77 3.36
CA ILE A 56 13.68 2.34 2.49
C ILE A 56 13.41 0.87 2.76
N TYR A 57 12.14 0.53 2.98
CA TYR A 57 11.62 -0.82 2.96
C TYR A 57 10.73 -0.96 1.74
N ALA A 58 10.99 -1.94 0.86
CA ALA A 58 10.23 -2.13 -0.37
C ALA A 58 10.06 -3.63 -0.65
N THR A 59 8.89 -4.19 -0.31
CA THR A 59 8.62 -5.63 -0.38
C THR A 59 8.88 -6.22 -1.77
N TYR A 60 8.57 -5.48 -2.84
CA TYR A 60 8.74 -5.89 -4.23
C TYR A 60 9.79 -5.05 -4.99
N GLY A 61 10.66 -4.34 -4.27
CA GLY A 61 11.56 -3.35 -4.87
C GLY A 61 10.84 -2.06 -5.28
N LEU A 62 11.54 -1.20 -6.03
CA LEU A 62 11.04 0.13 -6.42
C LEU A 62 10.63 0.22 -7.88
N ASP A 63 10.85 -0.83 -8.67
CA ASP A 63 10.66 -0.77 -10.13
C ASP A 63 9.23 -0.43 -10.53
N ASP A 64 8.23 -1.08 -9.92
CA ASP A 64 6.82 -0.81 -10.24
C ASP A 64 6.45 0.65 -9.90
N LEU A 65 6.93 1.19 -8.76
CA LEU A 65 6.69 2.59 -8.39
C LEU A 65 7.34 3.56 -9.40
N LEU A 66 8.62 3.35 -9.70
CA LEU A 66 9.41 4.26 -10.55
C LEU A 66 8.99 4.20 -12.03
N ASN A 67 8.46 3.06 -12.48
CA ASN A 67 7.98 2.88 -13.86
C ASN A 67 6.48 3.14 -14.03
N MET A 68 5.81 3.68 -13.00
CA MET A 68 4.37 3.99 -13.00
C MET A 68 3.50 2.75 -13.30
N VAL A 69 3.89 1.59 -12.77
CA VAL A 69 3.17 0.34 -12.91
C VAL A 69 2.25 0.13 -11.71
N VAL A 70 0.96 -0.06 -11.97
CA VAL A 70 0.00 -0.49 -10.94
C VAL A 70 -0.20 -1.99 -11.10
N ARG A 71 0.26 -2.76 -10.10
CA ARG A 71 0.09 -4.20 -10.03
C ARG A 71 -0.48 -4.58 -8.67
N ALA A 72 -1.49 -5.45 -8.66
CA ALA A 72 -2.11 -5.90 -7.42
C ALA A 72 -1.11 -6.65 -6.54
N ASN A 73 -1.09 -6.34 -5.24
CA ASN A 73 -0.53 -7.22 -4.23
C ASN A 73 -1.64 -8.12 -3.69
N LYS A 74 -1.69 -9.35 -4.20
CA LYS A 74 -2.76 -10.32 -3.92
C LYS A 74 -2.72 -10.92 -2.50
N VAL A 75 -1.83 -10.45 -1.62
CA VAL A 75 -1.78 -10.92 -0.21
C VAL A 75 -3.08 -10.64 0.54
N LYS A 76 -3.77 -9.54 0.23
CA LYS A 76 -5.02 -9.13 0.91
C LYS A 76 -6.06 -8.49 0.00
N ILE A 77 -5.66 -7.77 -1.04
CA ILE A 77 -6.61 -7.01 -1.86
C ILE A 77 -7.59 -7.93 -2.61
N THR A 78 -8.83 -7.48 -2.80
CA THR A 78 -9.80 -8.10 -3.71
C THR A 78 -9.74 -7.45 -5.10
N GLU A 79 -10.25 -8.14 -6.12
CA GLU A 79 -10.32 -7.60 -7.49
C GLU A 79 -11.09 -6.28 -7.53
N GLU A 80 -12.23 -6.22 -6.85
CA GLU A 80 -13.06 -5.01 -6.79
C GLU A 80 -12.30 -3.82 -6.19
N ILE A 81 -11.61 -4.01 -5.05
CA ILE A 81 -10.81 -2.94 -4.42
C ILE A 81 -9.66 -2.51 -5.33
N TYR A 82 -9.05 -3.46 -6.04
CA TYR A 82 -7.99 -3.19 -7.00
C TYR A 82 -8.48 -2.31 -8.15
N LEU A 83 -9.55 -2.73 -8.83
CA LEU A 83 -10.15 -2.01 -9.95
C LEU A 83 -10.63 -0.60 -9.54
N ASN A 84 -11.22 -0.47 -8.35
CA ASN A 84 -11.60 0.84 -7.81
C ASN A 84 -10.40 1.78 -7.60
N LYS A 85 -9.26 1.26 -7.10
CA LYS A 85 -8.01 2.03 -6.97
C LYS A 85 -7.46 2.43 -8.33
N VAL A 86 -7.39 1.49 -9.27
CA VAL A 86 -6.93 1.73 -10.65
C VAL A 86 -7.77 2.82 -11.31
N ASN A 87 -9.10 2.74 -11.23
CA ASN A 87 -10.02 3.71 -11.82
C ASN A 87 -9.82 5.12 -11.25
N ARG A 88 -9.58 5.24 -9.93
CA ARG A 88 -9.31 6.53 -9.30
C ARG A 88 -7.95 7.07 -9.70
N TRP A 89 -6.91 6.24 -9.67
CA TRP A 89 -5.54 6.66 -9.94
C TRP A 89 -5.30 7.00 -11.41
N SER A 90 -5.91 6.28 -12.35
CA SER A 90 -5.77 6.53 -13.79
C SER A 90 -6.34 7.90 -14.21
N LYS A 91 -7.28 8.47 -13.43
CA LYS A 91 -7.79 9.83 -13.63
C LYS A 91 -6.79 10.92 -13.18
N ILE A 92 -5.91 10.60 -12.23
CA ILE A 92 -4.91 11.52 -11.67
C ILE A 92 -3.59 11.39 -12.44
N TRP A 93 -3.23 10.17 -12.83
CA TRP A 93 -2.00 9.82 -13.54
C TRP A 93 -2.35 9.05 -14.82
N PRO A 94 -2.59 9.74 -15.96
CA PRO A 94 -3.00 9.11 -17.22
C PRO A 94 -2.00 8.10 -17.80
N GLN A 95 -0.72 8.21 -17.44
CA GLN A 95 0.37 7.38 -17.94
C GLN A 95 0.63 6.10 -17.12
N LEU A 96 -0.26 5.76 -16.17
CA LEU A 96 -0.13 4.52 -15.39
C LEU A 96 -0.23 3.28 -16.30
N LYS A 97 0.71 2.36 -16.11
CA LYS A 97 0.70 1.02 -16.73
C LYS A 97 -0.03 0.07 -15.78
N VAL A 98 -1.30 -0.19 -16.06
CA VAL A 98 -2.12 -1.07 -15.23
C VAL A 98 -1.88 -2.52 -15.65
N ILE A 99 -1.46 -3.35 -14.69
CA ILE A 99 -1.46 -4.80 -14.86
C ILE A 99 -2.87 -5.31 -14.56
N PRO A 100 -3.52 -6.06 -15.47
CA PRO A 100 -4.82 -6.67 -15.21
C PRO A 100 -4.80 -7.55 -13.96
N TRP A 101 -5.99 -7.84 -13.42
CA TRP A 101 -6.16 -8.69 -12.25
C TRP A 101 -5.50 -10.06 -12.42
#